data_AF-A0A1Y2DMQ4-F1
#
_entry.id   AF-A0A1Y2DMQ4-F1
#
_cell.length_a   1.000
_cell.length_b   1.000
_cell.length_c   1.000
_cell.angle_alpha   90.00
_cell.angle_beta   90.00
_cell.angle_gamma   90.00
#
_symmetry.space_group_name_H-M   'P 1'
#
loop_
_entity.id
_entity.type
_entity.pdbx_description
1 polymer ?
#
loop_
_entity_poly.entity_id
_entity_poly.type
_entity_poly.pdbx_seq_one_letter_code
_entity_poly.pdbx_strand_id
1 'polypeptide(L)'
;MHFTRSLAAAALSAAPVLATKSYKVNTYWGQAGVGDTLGQYCESTSIDYITLGFVNNSPEHGNGTHYPGTNFAAHCAADVYVKNGQNSKLLSGCSFIKDDIKKCQTLGKKVLLSIGGEMNWQSDYSVSSVAEGEYFAQFMFEAFGPFQSGYEGPRPFDIGEYDHTCVDGFDFDIKTKFADQQPYIAMINKLRELINNYDEDIILTAAPQCPLSTQYFQMDSILAEAQFDKIWIQFYNNEGCDATTEAFNYDDWETFIETTANKDAELYIGLPGSPNAAASGYITPEAAKTLICDYRSKAHFGGVMLRDAYYASQNIKDSKTYYDSIHEALQYGACDGDAISSSSYVVSSTTSSNSSSHASSTVSETYSGTSNASSTERTTSYPISSTTLSAPFPTITVPPYRNSSFSIRTRTYTSSSTSSDDNDDYCTDDCDDETTAYSVTTTYSYPATESLSSSSYAITSSTTAPETTSNTLSYGATPTITGDSLPEDETSSSYTMSETSSYSATTTYGASETTTYGISETTTYGASETSTYGISETTTYGASETSAYGISETTTYGASETSTHGISETTTYGASETSAYGISETTTYGASDTFTYGISETTTYGASDTFTYG
;
A
#
# COMPACT_ATOMS: atom_id res chain seq x y z
N MET A 1 0.93 67.71 37.23
CA MET A 1 2.34 67.26 37.30
C MET A 1 2.55 66.28 36.17
N HIS A 2 3.55 66.49 35.31
CA HIS A 2 3.93 65.49 34.29
C HIS A 2 5.10 64.67 34.82
N PHE A 3 4.96 63.35 34.86
CA PHE A 3 6.06 62.41 35.10
C PHE A 3 6.35 61.67 33.80
N THR A 4 7.33 62.16 33.04
CA THR A 4 7.91 61.43 31.92
C THR A 4 8.74 60.26 32.45
N ARG A 5 8.28 59.02 32.22
CA ARG A 5 9.09 57.82 32.42
C ARG A 5 9.99 57.62 31.21
N SER A 6 11.29 57.84 31.37
CA SER A 6 12.28 57.46 30.37
C SER A 6 12.40 55.93 30.31
N LEU A 7 12.08 55.33 29.15
CA LEU A 7 12.49 53.96 28.87
C LEU A 7 13.96 53.97 28.47
N ALA A 8 14.80 53.24 29.20
CA ALA A 8 16.16 52.95 28.78
C ALA A 8 16.14 51.70 27.89
N ALA A 9 16.27 51.89 26.57
CA ALA A 9 16.37 50.78 25.63
C ALA A 9 17.74 50.12 25.75
N ALA A 10 17.82 49.00 26.46
CA ALA A 10 18.99 48.15 26.47
C ALA A 10 19.05 47.36 25.14
N ALA A 11 19.90 47.82 24.22
CA ALA A 11 20.15 47.10 22.97
C ALA A 11 20.95 45.82 23.25
N LEU A 12 20.25 44.69 23.42
CA LEU A 12 20.89 43.38 23.27
C LEU A 12 21.31 43.25 21.80
N SER A 13 22.62 43.22 21.56
CA SER A 13 23.18 42.75 20.30
C SER A 13 22.94 41.25 20.19
N ALA A 14 21.79 40.86 19.63
CA ALA A 14 21.58 39.50 19.19
C ALA A 14 22.63 39.18 18.12
N ALA A 15 23.63 38.37 18.49
CA ALA A 15 24.41 37.67 17.49
C ALA A 15 23.44 36.79 16.70
N PRO A 16 23.52 36.74 15.35
CA PRO A 16 22.72 35.80 14.60
C PRO A 16 23.15 34.40 15.00
N VAL A 17 22.29 33.71 15.75
CA VAL A 17 22.32 32.24 15.80
C VAL A 17 22.01 31.82 14.37
N LEU A 18 23.03 31.39 13.64
CA LEU A 18 22.86 30.65 12.40
C LEU A 18 22.08 29.39 12.77
N ALA A 19 20.77 29.42 12.55
CA ALA A 19 19.93 28.25 12.69
C ALA A 19 20.39 27.25 11.63
N THR A 20 21.19 26.28 12.06
CA THR A 20 21.60 25.15 11.22
C THR A 20 20.35 24.40 10.80
N LYS A 21 19.99 24.48 9.51
CA LYS A 21 18.80 23.82 8.97
C LYS A 21 18.90 22.34 9.31
N SER A 22 17.99 21.85 10.15
CA SER A 22 18.00 20.47 10.61
C SER A 22 17.35 19.63 9.54
N TYR A 23 18.17 19.03 8.67
CA TYR A 23 17.67 18.11 7.65
C TYR A 23 17.16 16.81 8.29
N LYS A 24 16.22 16.16 7.61
CA LYS A 24 15.38 15.10 8.19
C LYS A 24 15.24 13.88 7.28
N VAL A 25 15.00 12.73 7.88
CA VAL A 25 14.67 11.48 7.18
C VAL A 25 13.19 11.15 7.39
N ASN A 26 12.45 10.98 6.29
CA ASN A 26 11.15 10.32 6.28
C ASN A 26 11.29 8.89 5.73
N THR A 27 10.48 7.96 6.24
CA THR A 27 10.34 6.61 5.67
C THR A 27 8.86 6.24 5.56
N TYR A 28 8.41 5.75 4.41
CA TYR A 28 7.12 5.04 4.35
C TYR A 28 7.19 3.73 5.14
N TRP A 29 6.06 3.28 5.69
CA TRP A 29 5.92 1.94 6.28
C TRP A 29 4.47 1.43 6.12
N GLY A 30 4.29 0.11 6.20
CA GLY A 30 2.98 -0.54 6.28
C GLY A 30 2.57 -1.34 5.03
N GLN A 31 3.32 -1.31 3.94
CA GLN A 31 2.99 -2.05 2.69
C GLN A 31 3.97 -3.18 2.34
N ALA A 32 5.10 -3.27 3.04
CA ALA A 32 6.08 -4.34 2.92
C ALA A 32 6.57 -4.70 4.33
N GLY A 33 7.11 -5.91 4.47
CA GLY A 33 7.43 -6.50 5.76
C GLY A 33 6.41 -7.55 6.22
N VAL A 34 6.88 -8.47 7.07
CA VAL A 34 6.09 -9.54 7.68
C VAL A 34 6.69 -9.82 9.07
N GLY A 35 5.96 -9.46 10.12
CA GLY A 35 6.39 -9.66 11.51
C GLY A 35 7.32 -8.58 12.06
N ASP A 36 7.66 -7.57 11.27
CA ASP A 36 8.16 -6.29 11.77
C ASP A 36 7.02 -5.40 12.29
N THR A 37 7.39 -4.34 13.01
CA THR A 37 6.44 -3.39 13.59
C THR A 37 6.90 -1.95 13.44
N LEU A 38 5.95 -1.02 13.33
CA LEU A 38 6.20 0.42 13.34
C LEU A 38 7.16 0.82 14.46
N GLY A 39 6.97 0.25 15.65
CA GLY A 39 7.75 0.51 16.84
C GLY A 39 9.22 0.14 16.77
N GLN A 40 9.63 -0.76 15.86
CA GLN A 40 11.05 -1.10 15.66
C GLN A 40 11.76 0.03 14.91
N TYR A 41 11.18 0.51 13.82
CA TYR A 41 11.69 1.69 13.10
C TYR A 41 11.65 2.95 13.99
N CYS A 42 10.69 3.02 14.91
CA CYS A 42 10.64 4.08 15.91
C CYS A 42 11.74 4.02 16.99
N GLU A 43 12.51 2.93 17.12
CA GLU A 43 13.71 2.89 17.94
C GLU A 43 14.97 3.39 17.21
N SER A 44 14.94 3.50 15.87
CA SER A 44 16.05 4.07 15.09
C SER A 44 16.25 5.54 15.41
N THR A 45 17.46 5.96 15.79
CA THR A 45 17.81 7.38 15.94
C THR A 45 17.90 8.12 14.62
N SER A 46 17.90 7.39 13.50
CA SER A 46 18.20 7.92 12.16
C SER A 46 16.95 8.39 11.39
N ILE A 47 15.75 7.98 11.83
CA ILE A 47 14.47 8.31 11.20
C ILE A 47 13.78 9.42 12.02
N ASP A 48 13.26 10.46 11.37
CA ASP A 48 12.55 11.57 12.03
C ASP A 48 11.03 11.53 11.81
N TYR A 49 10.62 11.14 10.60
CA TYR A 49 9.22 10.99 10.18
C TYR A 49 8.96 9.56 9.73
N ILE A 50 7.77 9.04 10.01
CA ILE A 50 7.29 7.78 9.42
C ILE A 50 5.91 7.99 8.83
N THR A 51 5.76 7.71 7.55
CA THR A 51 4.50 7.82 6.81
C THR A 51 3.82 6.45 6.71
N LEU A 52 2.69 6.28 7.40
CA LEU A 52 1.86 5.07 7.38
C LEU A 52 1.08 4.99 6.07
N GLY A 53 1.37 3.98 5.25
CA GLY A 53 0.66 3.67 4.01
C GLY A 53 -0.31 2.49 4.18
N PHE A 54 -1.62 2.63 3.93
CA PHE A 54 -2.35 3.77 3.37
C PHE A 54 -3.84 3.79 3.76
N VAL A 55 -4.43 4.98 3.76
CA VAL A 55 -5.87 5.18 3.47
C VAL A 55 -6.04 5.09 1.95
N ASN A 56 -6.35 3.89 1.48
CA ASN A 56 -6.27 3.51 0.06
C ASN A 56 -7.62 3.52 -0.69
N ASN A 57 -8.74 3.78 0.01
CA ASN A 57 -10.03 4.03 -0.63
C ASN A 57 -10.68 5.29 -0.07
N SER A 58 -11.37 6.06 -0.91
CA SER A 58 -12.15 7.22 -0.48
C SER A 58 -13.47 6.78 0.18
N PRO A 59 -14.21 7.68 0.86
CA PRO A 59 -15.50 7.36 1.47
C PRO A 59 -16.52 6.81 0.47
N GLU A 60 -16.56 7.36 -0.75
CA GLU A 60 -17.43 6.90 -1.85
C GLU A 60 -17.17 5.43 -2.21
N HIS A 61 -15.90 5.00 -2.20
CA HIS A 61 -15.47 3.64 -2.52
C HIS A 61 -15.37 2.73 -1.28
N GLY A 62 -15.83 3.22 -0.12
CA GLY A 62 -15.85 2.61 1.20
C GLY A 62 -16.85 1.47 1.42
N ASN A 63 -17.12 0.67 0.39
CA ASN A 63 -18.16 -0.38 0.38
C ASN A 63 -19.54 0.15 0.85
N GLY A 64 -20.01 1.25 0.27
CA GLY A 64 -21.34 1.83 0.57
C GLY A 64 -21.51 2.47 1.96
N THR A 65 -20.61 2.20 2.90
CA THR A 65 -20.68 2.76 4.26
C THR A 65 -20.39 4.26 4.32
N HIS A 66 -19.78 4.85 3.29
CA HIS A 66 -19.34 6.24 3.33
C HIS A 66 -18.38 6.47 4.52
N TYR A 67 -17.42 5.55 4.66
CA TYR A 67 -16.18 5.63 5.46
C TYR A 67 -15.04 5.21 4.53
N PRO A 68 -13.87 5.88 4.54
CA PRO A 68 -12.75 5.51 3.68
C PRO A 68 -12.18 4.12 4.01
N GLY A 69 -11.41 3.55 3.10
CA GLY A 69 -10.73 2.27 3.30
C GLY A 69 -9.28 2.44 3.74
N THR A 70 -8.79 1.51 4.56
CA THR A 70 -7.38 1.41 4.94
C THR A 70 -6.81 0.05 4.58
N ASN A 71 -5.52 0.02 4.28
CA ASN A 71 -4.74 -1.18 4.11
C ASN A 71 -3.35 -0.94 4.71
N PHE A 72 -2.89 -1.86 5.56
CA PHE A 72 -1.53 -1.85 6.12
C PHE A 72 -0.87 -3.23 5.96
N ALA A 73 -1.09 -3.88 4.80
CA ALA A 73 -0.62 -5.23 4.48
C ALA A 73 -0.82 -6.23 5.64
N ALA A 74 0.25 -6.87 6.12
CA ALA A 74 0.21 -7.87 7.18
C ALA A 74 0.10 -7.29 8.62
N HIS A 75 0.03 -5.95 8.78
CA HIS A 75 0.22 -5.28 10.08
C HIS A 75 -1.08 -4.97 10.85
N CYS A 76 -2.24 -5.38 10.32
CA CYS A 76 -3.53 -5.35 11.02
C CYS A 76 -4.27 -6.67 10.82
N ALA A 77 -5.12 -7.04 11.80
CA ALA A 77 -6.14 -8.05 11.56
C ALA A 77 -7.22 -7.50 10.60
N ALA A 78 -7.90 -8.41 9.90
CA ALA A 78 -8.89 -8.08 8.86
C ALA A 78 -10.24 -7.55 9.41
N ASP A 79 -10.36 -7.35 10.73
CA ASP A 79 -11.52 -6.71 11.34
C ASP A 79 -11.70 -5.28 10.81
N VAL A 80 -12.94 -4.92 10.49
CA VAL A 80 -13.31 -3.60 9.95
C VAL A 80 -14.40 -2.94 10.80
N TYR A 81 -14.55 -1.62 10.68
CA TYR A 81 -15.69 -0.90 11.23
C TYR A 81 -16.98 -1.25 10.48
N VAL A 82 -18.08 -1.37 11.21
CA VAL A 82 -19.42 -1.66 10.69
C VAL A 82 -20.30 -0.43 10.85
N LYS A 83 -21.07 -0.07 9.82
CA LYS A 83 -22.00 1.07 9.81
C LYS A 83 -23.35 0.60 9.27
N ASN A 84 -24.43 0.84 10.00
CA ASN A 84 -25.79 0.42 9.61
C ASN A 84 -25.93 -1.09 9.27
N GLY A 85 -25.10 -1.95 9.87
CA GLY A 85 -25.05 -3.39 9.58
C GLY A 85 -24.20 -3.79 8.35
N GLN A 86 -23.56 -2.83 7.67
CA GLN A 86 -22.67 -3.06 6.53
C GLN A 86 -21.20 -2.89 6.95
N ASN A 87 -20.36 -3.84 6.55
CA ASN A 87 -18.91 -3.79 6.74
C ASN A 87 -18.28 -2.71 5.83
N SER A 88 -17.51 -1.79 6.41
CA SER A 88 -16.71 -0.82 5.65
C SER A 88 -15.41 -1.43 5.13
N LYS A 89 -14.58 -0.64 4.45
CA LYS A 89 -13.17 -0.96 4.17
C LYS A 89 -12.21 -0.43 5.25
N LEU A 90 -12.71 0.17 6.33
CA LEU A 90 -11.88 0.80 7.37
C LEU A 90 -11.47 -0.23 8.41
N LEU A 91 -10.19 -0.58 8.47
CA LEU A 91 -9.66 -1.55 9.43
C LEU A 91 -9.82 -1.03 10.88
N SER A 92 -10.22 -1.94 11.77
CA SER A 92 -10.34 -1.72 13.22
C SER A 92 -9.35 -2.59 14.02
N GLY A 93 -8.90 -3.71 13.44
CA GLY A 93 -7.99 -4.71 14.03
C GLY A 93 -6.50 -4.33 14.06
N CYS A 94 -6.14 -3.05 14.02
CA CYS A 94 -4.76 -2.56 13.92
C CYS A 94 -4.04 -2.43 15.29
N SER A 95 -4.06 -3.48 16.12
CA SER A 95 -3.57 -3.43 17.51
C SER A 95 -2.13 -2.94 17.66
N PHE A 96 -1.19 -3.48 16.88
CA PHE A 96 0.23 -3.11 16.99
C PHE A 96 0.50 -1.63 16.62
N ILE A 97 -0.18 -1.14 15.58
CA ILE A 97 -0.05 0.25 15.10
C ILE A 97 -0.54 1.25 16.17
N LYS A 98 -1.61 0.92 16.90
CA LYS A 98 -2.18 1.77 17.98
C LYS A 98 -1.16 2.10 19.07
N ASP A 99 -0.52 1.07 19.61
CA ASP A 99 0.49 1.22 20.67
C ASP A 99 1.76 1.89 20.13
N ASP A 100 2.18 1.51 18.92
CA ASP A 100 3.43 1.98 18.32
C ASP A 100 3.39 3.46 17.92
N ILE A 101 2.27 4.03 17.44
CA ILE A 101 2.21 5.48 17.12
C ILE A 101 2.63 6.33 18.33
N LYS A 102 2.09 6.03 19.51
CA LYS A 102 2.44 6.73 20.76
C LYS A 102 3.88 6.46 21.20
N LYS A 103 4.42 5.27 20.94
CA LYS A 103 5.84 4.96 21.14
C LYS A 103 6.72 5.86 20.27
N CYS A 104 6.39 6.03 18.99
CA CYS A 104 7.11 6.90 18.06
C CYS A 104 7.10 8.37 18.49
N GLN A 105 5.93 8.88 18.87
CA GLN A 105 5.76 10.25 19.37
C GLN A 105 6.53 10.47 20.69
N THR A 106 6.49 9.51 21.61
CA THR A 106 7.28 9.52 22.85
C THR A 106 8.79 9.52 22.60
N LEU A 107 9.23 8.91 21.49
CA LEU A 107 10.62 8.91 21.00
C LEU A 107 10.94 10.11 20.09
N GLY A 108 10.06 11.11 20.02
CA GLY A 108 10.28 12.39 19.33
C GLY A 108 10.13 12.34 17.81
N LYS A 109 9.46 11.32 17.26
CA LYS A 109 9.16 11.19 15.82
C LYS A 109 7.76 11.68 15.51
N LYS A 110 7.56 12.19 14.29
CA LYS A 110 6.23 12.46 13.76
C LYS A 110 5.74 11.28 12.93
N VAL A 111 4.53 10.80 13.22
CA VAL A 111 3.87 9.73 12.47
C VAL A 111 2.74 10.32 11.63
N LEU A 112 2.84 10.15 10.31
CA LEU A 112 1.94 10.74 9.32
C LEU A 112 1.05 9.64 8.73
N LEU A 113 -0.20 9.94 8.40
CA LEU A 113 -1.10 8.99 7.73
C LEU A 113 -1.28 9.37 6.25
N SER A 114 -0.91 8.47 5.34
CA SER A 114 -0.97 8.73 3.90
C SER A 114 -2.28 8.32 3.26
N ILE A 115 -2.78 9.18 2.39
CA ILE A 115 -3.96 9.00 1.54
C ILE A 115 -3.47 8.74 0.12
N GLY A 116 -4.00 7.69 -0.52
CA GLY A 116 -3.64 7.30 -1.87
C GLY A 116 -2.85 5.98 -1.92
N GLY A 117 -1.63 6.03 -2.43
CA GLY A 117 -0.83 4.85 -2.75
C GLY A 117 -1.06 4.37 -4.18
N GLU A 118 -0.83 3.09 -4.45
CA GLU A 118 -1.03 2.53 -5.80
C GLU A 118 -2.53 2.25 -6.06
N MET A 119 -3.06 2.73 -7.18
CA MET A 119 -4.47 2.51 -7.55
C MET A 119 -4.65 1.14 -8.21
N ASN A 120 -5.61 0.36 -7.70
CA ASN A 120 -5.89 -1.00 -8.16
C ASN A 120 -7.29 -1.45 -7.73
N TRP A 121 -7.67 -2.71 -8.00
CA TRP A 121 -9.01 -3.23 -7.71
C TRP A 121 -9.39 -3.28 -6.22
N GLN A 122 -8.42 -3.23 -5.29
CA GLN A 122 -8.65 -3.07 -3.85
C GLN A 122 -8.51 -1.61 -3.37
N SER A 123 -8.05 -0.70 -4.23
CA SER A 123 -7.48 0.60 -3.89
C SER A 123 -8.03 1.67 -4.84
N ASP A 124 -9.25 2.13 -4.56
CA ASP A 124 -9.91 3.20 -5.30
C ASP A 124 -10.13 4.42 -4.40
N TYR A 125 -9.16 5.33 -4.46
CA TYR A 125 -9.18 6.61 -3.77
C TYR A 125 -9.72 7.76 -4.64
N SER A 126 -10.43 7.48 -5.75
CA SER A 126 -11.05 8.55 -6.53
C SER A 126 -12.13 9.30 -5.73
N VAL A 127 -12.30 10.60 -6.03
CA VAL A 127 -13.24 11.50 -5.34
C VAL A 127 -14.01 12.28 -6.39
N SER A 128 -15.34 12.24 -6.36
CA SER A 128 -16.19 12.70 -7.46
C SER A 128 -16.52 14.19 -7.45
N SER A 129 -16.43 14.85 -6.28
CA SER A 129 -16.81 16.27 -6.14
C SER A 129 -16.10 16.98 -5.00
N VAL A 130 -16.14 18.32 -5.04
CA VAL A 130 -15.67 19.20 -3.95
C VAL A 130 -16.30 18.85 -2.60
N ALA A 131 -17.59 18.52 -2.55
CA ALA A 131 -18.28 18.18 -1.30
C ALA A 131 -17.81 16.84 -0.71
N GLU A 132 -17.52 15.86 -1.57
CA GLU A 132 -16.95 14.57 -1.15
C GLU A 132 -15.50 14.73 -0.68
N GLY A 133 -14.74 15.66 -1.30
CA GLY A 133 -13.41 16.06 -0.83
C GLY A 133 -13.44 16.75 0.54
N GLU A 134 -14.35 17.70 0.74
CA GLU A 134 -14.58 18.35 2.05
C GLU A 134 -15.07 17.35 3.11
N TYR A 135 -15.92 16.39 2.75
CA TYR A 135 -16.32 15.31 3.66
C TYR A 135 -15.13 14.42 4.03
N PHE A 136 -14.32 14.00 3.04
CA PHE A 136 -13.16 13.14 3.29
C PHE A 136 -12.13 13.87 4.17
N ALA A 137 -11.94 15.18 3.98
CA ALA A 137 -11.12 16.02 4.86
C ALA A 137 -11.65 16.05 6.31
N GLN A 138 -12.94 16.32 6.47
CA GLN A 138 -13.61 16.32 7.77
C GLN A 138 -13.47 14.95 8.45
N PHE A 139 -13.73 13.87 7.73
CA PHE A 139 -13.58 12.51 8.24
C PHE A 139 -12.14 12.19 8.64
N MET A 140 -11.13 12.56 7.83
CA MET A 140 -9.73 12.29 8.15
C MET A 140 -9.28 13.04 9.41
N PHE A 141 -9.62 14.33 9.51
CA PHE A 141 -9.34 15.14 10.70
C PHE A 141 -10.08 14.63 11.93
N GLU A 142 -11.36 14.29 11.80
CA GLU A 142 -12.14 13.71 12.89
C GLU A 142 -11.57 12.35 13.31
N ALA A 143 -11.51 11.36 12.42
CA ALA A 143 -11.24 9.95 12.73
C ALA A 143 -9.79 9.62 13.14
N PHE A 144 -8.80 10.42 12.70
CA PHE A 144 -7.37 10.19 12.94
C PHE A 144 -6.62 11.38 13.55
N GLY A 145 -7.19 12.58 13.48
CA GLY A 145 -6.67 13.78 14.12
C GLY A 145 -7.08 13.89 15.60
N PRO A 146 -7.10 15.11 16.16
CA PRO A 146 -7.32 15.33 17.59
C PRO A 146 -8.69 14.84 18.05
N PHE A 147 -8.76 14.32 19.29
CA PHE A 147 -10.01 13.83 19.84
C PHE A 147 -11.04 14.96 20.04
N GLN A 148 -12.26 14.73 19.58
CA GLN A 148 -13.38 15.68 19.66
C GLN A 148 -14.50 15.10 20.51
N SER A 149 -14.81 15.76 21.64
CA SER A 149 -15.87 15.34 22.55
C SER A 149 -17.25 15.44 21.89
N GLY A 150 -17.86 14.30 21.58
CA GLY A 150 -19.14 14.20 20.86
C GLY A 150 -19.02 13.65 19.43
N TYR A 151 -17.82 13.31 18.96
CA TYR A 151 -17.66 12.50 17.76
C TYR A 151 -17.98 11.03 18.04
N GLU A 152 -19.02 10.50 17.40
CA GLU A 152 -19.49 9.11 17.56
C GLU A 152 -18.97 8.17 16.45
N GLY A 153 -18.10 8.66 15.56
CA GLY A 153 -17.54 7.88 14.46
C GLY A 153 -16.31 7.02 14.84
N PRO A 154 -15.75 6.28 13.87
CA PRO A 154 -14.64 5.36 14.10
C PRO A 154 -13.36 6.09 14.53
N ARG A 155 -12.59 5.45 15.42
CA ARG A 155 -11.28 5.91 15.91
C ARG A 155 -10.21 4.84 15.69
N PRO A 156 -9.68 4.65 14.46
CA PRO A 156 -8.93 3.45 14.12
C PRO A 156 -7.61 3.27 14.89
N PHE A 157 -7.04 4.35 15.41
CA PHE A 157 -5.77 4.33 16.18
C PHE A 157 -5.93 4.54 17.69
N ASP A 158 -7.16 4.65 18.21
CA ASP A 158 -7.39 4.73 19.66
C ASP A 158 -7.12 3.38 20.35
N ILE A 159 -6.46 3.43 21.50
CA ILE A 159 -6.16 2.26 22.36
C ILE A 159 -7.38 1.89 23.21
N GLY A 160 -8.17 2.89 23.66
CA GLY A 160 -9.39 2.66 24.42
C GLY A 160 -10.21 3.95 24.64
N GLU A 161 -11.34 3.82 25.35
CA GLU A 161 -12.37 4.87 25.54
C GLU A 161 -11.83 6.24 26.03
N TYR A 162 -10.69 6.25 26.74
CA TYR A 162 -10.06 7.45 27.29
C TYR A 162 -8.58 7.60 26.87
N ASP A 163 -8.11 6.81 25.90
CA ASP A 163 -6.71 6.76 25.48
C ASP A 163 -6.57 6.94 23.96
N HIS A 164 -6.95 8.14 23.53
CA HIS A 164 -7.06 8.55 22.14
C HIS A 164 -5.70 8.75 21.48
N THR A 165 -5.63 8.59 20.15
CA THR A 165 -4.39 8.79 19.38
C THR A 165 -4.62 9.77 18.24
N CYS A 166 -3.80 10.80 18.16
CA CYS A 166 -3.73 11.73 17.02
C CYS A 166 -2.49 11.41 16.19
N VAL A 167 -2.58 11.49 14.87
CA VAL A 167 -1.42 11.48 13.97
C VAL A 167 -0.80 12.88 13.88
N ASP A 168 0.51 12.99 13.64
CA ASP A 168 1.24 14.26 13.53
C ASP A 168 1.06 14.95 12.17
N GLY A 169 0.27 14.36 11.26
CA GLY A 169 0.00 14.91 9.95
C GLY A 169 -0.63 13.94 8.96
N PHE A 170 -0.99 14.49 7.80
CA PHE A 170 -1.57 13.76 6.68
C PHE A 170 -0.68 13.88 5.45
N ASP A 171 -0.48 12.77 4.75
CA ASP A 171 0.29 12.69 3.51
C ASP A 171 -0.61 12.37 2.31
N PHE A 172 -0.21 12.85 1.13
CA PHE A 172 -0.96 12.71 -0.11
C PHE A 172 -0.07 12.08 -1.19
N ASP A 173 -0.11 10.75 -1.28
CA ASP A 173 0.60 9.94 -2.27
C ASP A 173 -0.32 9.63 -3.46
N ILE A 174 -0.73 10.68 -4.17
CA ILE A 174 -1.73 10.62 -5.24
C ILE A 174 -1.07 10.22 -6.56
N LYS A 175 -0.86 8.90 -6.73
CA LYS A 175 -0.21 8.31 -7.93
C LYS A 175 -1.12 8.26 -9.17
N THR A 176 -2.43 8.40 -9.02
CA THR A 176 -3.36 8.52 -10.16
C THR A 176 -3.53 9.97 -10.59
N LYS A 177 -3.30 10.26 -11.88
CA LYS A 177 -3.62 11.55 -12.47
C LYS A 177 -5.13 11.66 -12.78
N PHE A 178 -5.88 12.23 -11.86
CA PHE A 178 -7.29 12.57 -12.08
C PHE A 178 -7.45 13.74 -13.07
N ALA A 179 -8.55 13.71 -13.84
CA ALA A 179 -8.87 14.71 -14.85
C ALA A 179 -9.49 16.00 -14.27
N ASP A 180 -10.17 15.88 -13.14
CA ASP A 180 -10.47 16.98 -12.22
C ASP A 180 -9.68 16.74 -10.93
N GLN A 181 -9.11 17.80 -10.37
CA GLN A 181 -8.32 17.79 -9.14
C GLN A 181 -8.89 18.70 -8.06
N GLN A 182 -9.95 19.46 -8.37
CA GLN A 182 -10.64 20.34 -7.43
C GLN A 182 -11.20 19.60 -6.20
N PRO A 183 -11.67 18.33 -6.27
CA PRO A 183 -12.01 17.54 -5.07
C PRO A 183 -10.83 17.39 -4.09
N TYR A 184 -9.61 17.16 -4.58
CA TYR A 184 -8.42 17.06 -3.75
C TYR A 184 -7.97 18.41 -3.20
N ILE A 185 -7.99 19.45 -4.03
CA ILE A 185 -7.66 20.82 -3.62
C ILE A 185 -8.62 21.27 -2.49
N ALA A 186 -9.91 20.98 -2.61
CA ALA A 186 -10.90 21.20 -1.55
C ALA A 186 -10.59 20.39 -0.29
N MET A 187 -10.26 19.10 -0.42
CA MET A 187 -9.89 18.23 0.71
C MET A 187 -8.70 18.78 1.50
N ILE A 188 -7.61 19.13 0.81
CA ILE A 188 -6.37 19.63 1.43
C ILE A 188 -6.61 20.99 2.09
N ASN A 189 -7.32 21.90 1.41
CA ASN A 189 -7.67 23.21 1.96
C ASN A 189 -8.61 23.09 3.18
N LYS A 190 -9.55 22.14 3.19
CA LYS A 190 -10.42 21.90 4.35
C LYS A 190 -9.66 21.28 5.52
N LEU A 191 -8.73 20.35 5.27
CA LEU A 191 -7.81 19.85 6.31
C LEU A 191 -6.96 20.98 6.90
N ARG A 192 -6.42 21.88 6.08
CA ARG A 192 -5.65 23.04 6.54
C ARG A 192 -6.51 24.01 7.37
N GLU A 193 -7.77 24.23 7.00
CA GLU A 193 -8.73 25.01 7.79
C GLU A 193 -8.94 24.40 9.17
N LEU A 194 -9.18 23.09 9.25
CA LEU A 194 -9.43 22.37 10.50
C LEU A 194 -8.21 22.38 11.43
N ILE A 195 -7.00 22.14 10.90
CA ILE A 195 -5.74 22.22 11.63
C ILE A 195 -5.51 23.63 12.19
N ASN A 196 -5.64 24.66 11.34
CA ASN A 196 -5.45 26.05 11.74
C ASN A 196 -6.46 26.52 12.80
N ASN A 197 -7.64 25.91 12.86
CA ASN A 197 -8.66 26.19 13.87
C ASN A 197 -8.40 25.49 15.22
N TYR A 198 -7.51 24.49 15.27
CA TYR A 198 -7.20 23.72 16.49
C TYR A 198 -5.92 24.19 17.22
N ASP A 199 -5.00 24.87 16.52
CA ASP A 199 -3.71 25.38 17.05
C ASP A 199 -2.73 24.25 17.47
N GLU A 200 -2.66 23.18 16.67
CA GLU A 200 -1.71 22.06 16.83
C GLU A 200 -0.71 21.94 15.67
N ASP A 201 0.45 21.34 15.95
CA ASP A 201 1.60 21.14 15.05
C ASP A 201 1.40 19.95 14.07
N ILE A 202 0.19 19.85 13.50
CA ILE A 202 -0.18 18.83 12.51
C ILE A 202 0.23 19.34 11.11
N ILE A 203 1.01 18.54 10.37
CA ILE A 203 1.49 18.93 9.03
C ILE A 203 0.69 18.27 7.90
N LEU A 204 0.62 18.94 6.75
CA LEU A 204 0.15 18.35 5.49
C LEU A 204 1.33 18.16 4.55
N THR A 205 1.40 17.00 3.92
CA THR A 205 2.55 16.59 3.09
C THR A 205 2.11 15.91 1.79
N ALA A 206 2.98 15.91 0.77
CA ALA A 206 2.65 15.39 -0.57
C ALA A 206 3.80 14.58 -1.17
N ALA A 207 3.46 13.55 -1.95
CA ALA A 207 4.43 12.68 -2.62
C ALA A 207 4.26 12.65 -4.16
N PRO A 208 4.52 13.75 -4.88
CA PRO A 208 4.49 13.74 -6.34
C PRO A 208 5.59 12.85 -6.93
N GLN A 209 5.42 12.34 -8.15
CA GLN A 209 6.52 11.78 -8.93
C GLN A 209 7.33 12.91 -9.58
N CYS A 210 8.61 12.68 -9.89
CA CYS A 210 9.48 13.72 -10.44
C CYS A 210 9.07 14.40 -11.78
N PRO A 211 8.22 13.84 -12.68
CA PRO A 211 7.88 14.51 -13.94
C PRO A 211 6.98 15.74 -13.78
N LEU A 212 7.54 16.94 -14.05
CA LEU A 212 6.80 18.21 -14.08
C LEU A 212 6.03 18.47 -15.39
N SER A 213 6.18 17.62 -16.41
CA SER A 213 5.44 17.78 -17.67
C SER A 213 3.96 17.45 -17.48
N THR A 214 3.06 18.36 -17.85
CA THR A 214 1.60 18.24 -17.68
C THR A 214 0.99 16.94 -18.21
N GLN A 215 1.64 16.18 -19.10
CA GLN A 215 1.16 14.84 -19.47
C GLN A 215 1.22 13.87 -18.28
N TYR A 216 2.37 13.79 -17.62
CA TYR A 216 2.71 12.78 -16.61
C TYR A 216 2.63 13.30 -15.17
N PHE A 217 2.58 14.61 -14.95
CA PHE A 217 2.46 15.20 -13.62
C PHE A 217 1.08 14.86 -13.01
N GLN A 218 1.06 14.05 -11.96
CA GLN A 218 -0.17 13.59 -11.30
C GLN A 218 -0.83 14.69 -10.44
N MET A 219 -0.02 15.50 -9.76
CA MET A 219 -0.45 16.46 -8.73
C MET A 219 -0.28 17.93 -9.16
N ASP A 220 -0.35 18.20 -10.47
CA ASP A 220 -0.11 19.51 -11.10
C ASP A 220 -0.94 20.65 -10.45
N SER A 221 -2.27 20.58 -10.55
CA SER A 221 -3.17 21.58 -9.94
C SER A 221 -3.19 21.47 -8.41
N ILE A 222 -3.04 20.27 -7.85
CA ILE A 222 -2.97 20.05 -6.39
C ILE A 222 -1.82 20.87 -5.78
N LEU A 223 -0.63 20.80 -6.36
CA LEU A 223 0.56 21.52 -5.86
C LEU A 223 0.61 22.97 -6.33
N ALA A 224 -0.17 23.36 -7.36
CA ALA A 224 -0.38 24.76 -7.71
C ALA A 224 -1.25 25.49 -6.66
N GLU A 225 -2.37 24.89 -6.25
CA GLU A 225 -3.47 25.57 -5.56
C GLU A 225 -3.58 25.26 -4.05
N ALA A 226 -3.09 24.12 -3.56
CA ALA A 226 -3.21 23.71 -2.16
C ALA A 226 -1.87 23.73 -1.41
N GLN A 227 -1.90 24.06 -0.10
CA GLN A 227 -0.71 24.31 0.71
C GLN A 227 -0.28 23.11 1.57
N PHE A 228 0.94 22.63 1.33
CA PHE A 228 1.66 21.62 2.09
C PHE A 228 2.86 22.24 2.83
N ASP A 229 3.30 21.59 3.91
CA ASP A 229 4.49 21.98 4.68
C ASP A 229 5.77 21.30 4.15
N LYS A 230 5.62 20.10 3.56
CA LYS A 230 6.72 19.27 3.01
C LYS A 230 6.26 18.49 1.78
N ILE A 231 7.16 18.33 0.82
CA ILE A 231 6.91 17.60 -0.43
C ILE A 231 8.07 16.62 -0.67
N TRP A 232 7.78 15.32 -0.69
CA TRP A 232 8.77 14.27 -0.97
C TRP A 232 8.62 13.75 -2.39
N ILE A 233 9.41 14.32 -3.28
CA ILE A 233 9.36 14.04 -4.72
C ILE A 233 9.95 12.65 -4.96
N GLN A 234 9.15 11.73 -5.52
CA GLN A 234 9.55 10.37 -5.84
C GLN A 234 10.48 10.39 -7.07
N PHE A 235 11.80 10.50 -6.83
CA PHE A 235 12.85 10.44 -7.86
C PHE A 235 13.23 8.99 -8.19
N TYR A 236 12.23 8.18 -8.52
CA TYR A 236 12.33 6.77 -8.91
C TYR A 236 11.16 6.35 -9.83
N ASN A 237 11.27 5.17 -10.44
CA ASN A 237 10.34 4.64 -11.46
C ASN A 237 10.14 5.54 -12.70
N ASN A 238 11.04 6.51 -12.92
CA ASN A 238 10.88 7.58 -13.90
C ASN A 238 12.23 7.92 -14.55
N GLU A 239 12.69 7.11 -15.52
CA GLU A 239 13.98 7.26 -16.20
C GLU A 239 14.19 8.63 -16.90
N GLY A 240 13.14 9.46 -17.00
CA GLY A 240 13.24 10.85 -17.48
C GLY A 240 13.64 11.88 -16.42
N CYS A 241 13.72 11.52 -15.13
CA CYS A 241 14.10 12.43 -14.03
C CYS A 241 14.56 11.75 -12.73
N ASP A 242 14.69 10.42 -12.68
CA ASP A 242 15.05 9.71 -11.44
C ASP A 242 16.52 9.92 -11.01
N ALA A 243 16.81 9.56 -9.75
CA ALA A 243 18.09 9.81 -9.10
C ALA A 243 19.31 9.07 -9.71
N THR A 244 19.11 8.18 -10.69
CA THR A 244 20.21 7.54 -11.45
C THR A 244 20.60 8.29 -12.73
N THR A 245 19.88 9.37 -13.08
CA THR A 245 19.93 9.99 -14.41
C THR A 245 20.59 11.38 -14.41
N GLU A 246 21.19 11.76 -15.55
CA GLU A 246 21.63 13.15 -15.80
C GLU A 246 20.45 14.14 -15.94
N ALA A 247 19.20 13.64 -15.94
CA ALA A 247 17.96 14.41 -16.05
C ALA A 247 17.29 14.68 -14.69
N PHE A 248 17.96 14.36 -13.58
CA PHE A 248 17.48 14.62 -12.21
C PHE A 248 17.11 16.11 -12.02
N ASN A 249 15.82 16.38 -11.82
CA ASN A 249 15.23 17.71 -12.05
C ASN A 249 14.87 18.51 -10.78
N TYR A 250 15.58 18.30 -9.66
CA TYR A 250 15.30 19.01 -8.40
C TYR A 250 15.30 20.55 -8.53
N ASP A 251 16.13 21.11 -9.42
CA ASP A 251 16.17 22.57 -9.65
C ASP A 251 14.95 23.11 -10.39
N ASP A 252 14.32 22.29 -11.25
CA ASP A 252 13.02 22.61 -11.85
C ASP A 252 11.91 22.54 -10.78
N TRP A 253 12.06 21.67 -9.77
CA TRP A 253 11.14 21.57 -8.64
C TRP A 253 11.18 22.77 -7.71
N GLU A 254 12.37 23.29 -7.34
CA GLU A 254 12.45 24.59 -6.62
C GLU A 254 11.84 25.72 -7.45
N THR A 255 12.14 25.76 -8.76
CA THR A 255 11.60 26.76 -9.70
C THR A 255 10.07 26.67 -9.81
N PHE A 256 9.50 25.47 -9.75
CA PHE A 256 8.05 25.25 -9.75
C PHE A 256 7.41 25.79 -8.46
N ILE A 257 7.83 25.32 -7.28
CA ILE A 257 7.09 25.62 -6.04
C ILE A 257 7.08 27.11 -5.66
N GLU A 258 8.14 27.87 -6.00
CA GLU A 258 8.23 29.34 -5.84
C GLU A 258 7.10 30.10 -6.56
N THR A 259 6.39 29.45 -7.50
CA THR A 259 5.25 30.03 -8.25
C THR A 259 3.87 29.58 -7.76
N THR A 260 3.81 28.76 -6.71
CA THR A 260 2.59 28.07 -6.23
C THR A 260 2.23 28.43 -4.78
N ALA A 261 1.17 27.81 -4.25
CA ALA A 261 0.86 27.79 -2.82
C ALA A 261 1.98 27.22 -1.93
N ASN A 262 2.95 26.49 -2.52
CA ASN A 262 3.99 25.74 -1.81
C ASN A 262 5.37 26.42 -1.75
N LYS A 263 5.45 27.72 -2.07
CA LYS A 263 6.69 28.52 -2.03
C LYS A 263 7.39 28.66 -0.66
N ASP A 264 6.80 28.13 0.42
CA ASP A 264 7.40 28.07 1.77
C ASP A 264 7.66 26.62 2.23
N ALA A 265 7.33 25.62 1.41
CA ALA A 265 7.45 24.21 1.75
C ALA A 265 8.91 23.72 1.69
N GLU A 266 9.19 22.64 2.43
CA GLU A 266 10.46 21.91 2.29
C GLU A 266 10.36 20.81 1.22
N LEU A 267 11.36 20.74 0.33
CA LEU A 267 11.49 19.66 -0.65
C LEU A 267 12.41 18.55 -0.11
N TYR A 268 11.98 17.30 -0.29
CA TYR A 268 12.71 16.10 0.10
C TYR A 268 12.99 15.25 -1.14
N ILE A 269 14.21 14.72 -1.25
CA ILE A 269 14.57 13.77 -2.31
C ILE A 269 14.01 12.39 -1.90
N GLY A 270 13.00 11.90 -2.61
CA GLY A 270 12.46 10.56 -2.43
C GLY A 270 13.28 9.51 -3.17
N LEU A 271 13.83 8.53 -2.44
CA LEU A 271 14.67 7.45 -2.96
C LEU A 271 14.11 6.06 -2.60
N PRO A 272 14.42 5.01 -3.37
CA PRO A 272 14.18 3.63 -2.96
C PRO A 272 15.13 3.23 -1.82
N GLY A 273 14.63 2.51 -0.82
CA GLY A 273 15.40 2.01 0.33
C GLY A 273 16.35 0.85 -0.01
N SER A 274 16.07 0.13 -1.10
CA SER A 274 16.90 -0.95 -1.65
C SER A 274 16.69 -1.10 -3.16
N PRO A 275 17.52 -1.88 -3.88
CA PRO A 275 17.26 -2.24 -5.28
C PRO A 275 15.89 -2.87 -5.53
N ASN A 276 15.32 -3.55 -4.54
CA ASN A 276 14.03 -4.24 -4.66
C ASN A 276 12.83 -3.34 -4.31
N ALA A 277 13.08 -2.10 -3.86
CA ALA A 277 12.05 -1.18 -3.38
C ALA A 277 11.44 -0.29 -4.47
N ALA A 278 11.94 -0.38 -5.71
CA ALA A 278 11.48 0.33 -6.90
C ALA A 278 11.95 -0.40 -8.17
N ALA A 279 11.40 -0.04 -9.34
CA ALA A 279 11.83 -0.58 -10.63
C ALA A 279 13.05 0.18 -11.21
N SER A 280 13.22 1.45 -10.87
CA SER A 280 14.39 2.28 -11.21
C SER A 280 14.72 3.25 -10.06
N GLY A 281 15.78 4.07 -10.19
CA GLY A 281 16.07 5.16 -9.26
C GLY A 281 16.80 4.78 -7.95
N TYR A 282 17.11 3.50 -7.71
CA TYR A 282 17.95 3.13 -6.57
C TYR A 282 19.42 3.56 -6.78
N ILE A 283 20.01 4.17 -5.75
CA ILE A 283 21.40 4.63 -5.73
C ILE A 283 22.11 4.10 -4.48
N THR A 284 23.43 3.94 -4.52
CA THR A 284 24.19 3.46 -3.35
C THR A 284 24.33 4.56 -2.28
N PRO A 285 24.63 4.21 -1.01
CA PRO A 285 24.91 5.20 0.04
C PRO A 285 25.95 6.28 -0.35
N GLU A 286 26.95 5.93 -1.16
CA GLU A 286 27.96 6.87 -1.65
C GLU A 286 27.37 7.88 -2.65
N ALA A 287 26.58 7.39 -3.60
CA ALA A 287 25.93 8.24 -4.60
C ALA A 287 24.84 9.11 -3.96
N ALA A 288 24.08 8.56 -3.00
CA ALA A 288 23.13 9.33 -2.19
C ALA A 288 23.82 10.41 -1.36
N LYS A 289 24.99 10.13 -0.75
CA LYS A 289 25.78 11.16 -0.06
C LYS A 289 26.20 12.28 -1.02
N THR A 290 26.69 11.97 -2.22
CA THR A 290 27.05 12.99 -3.22
C THR A 290 25.85 13.85 -3.59
N LEU A 291 24.71 13.22 -3.91
CA LEU A 291 23.46 13.92 -4.25
C LEU A 291 22.98 14.83 -3.10
N ILE A 292 23.03 14.35 -1.86
CA ILE A 292 22.72 15.16 -0.66
C ILE A 292 23.70 16.35 -0.56
N CYS A 293 25.00 16.15 -0.80
CA CYS A 293 25.99 17.21 -0.77
C CYS A 293 25.76 18.31 -1.83
N ASP A 294 25.33 17.94 -3.03
CA ASP A 294 25.07 18.88 -4.13
C ASP A 294 23.82 19.75 -3.86
N TYR A 295 22.78 19.17 -3.23
CA TYR A 295 21.49 19.85 -3.03
C TYR A 295 21.26 20.39 -1.61
N ARG A 296 22.01 20.01 -0.57
CA ARG A 296 21.75 20.43 0.83
C ARG A 296 21.74 21.95 1.06
N SER A 297 22.48 22.72 0.26
CA SER A 297 22.56 24.18 0.39
C SER A 297 21.44 24.95 -0.32
N LYS A 298 20.52 24.23 -0.98
CA LYS A 298 19.36 24.78 -1.69
C LYS A 298 18.30 25.27 -0.70
N ALA A 299 17.48 26.23 -1.11
CA ALA A 299 16.61 26.96 -0.18
C ALA A 299 15.57 26.03 0.48
N HIS A 300 14.95 25.16 -0.32
CA HIS A 300 13.85 24.31 0.12
C HIS A 300 14.31 22.96 0.67
N PHE A 301 15.54 22.52 0.42
CA PHE A 301 16.00 21.17 0.78
C PHE A 301 15.80 20.86 2.28
N GLY A 302 14.85 19.98 2.58
CA GLY A 302 14.51 19.51 3.94
C GLY A 302 15.16 18.17 4.29
N GLY A 303 15.51 17.36 3.29
CA GLY A 303 16.20 16.08 3.50
C GLY A 303 15.82 15.00 2.49
N VAL A 304 15.63 13.78 2.97
CA VAL A 304 15.39 12.58 2.16
C VAL A 304 14.16 11.83 2.65
N MET A 305 13.38 11.30 1.71
CA MET A 305 12.31 10.34 1.97
C MET A 305 12.71 8.97 1.40
N LEU A 306 12.36 7.89 2.09
CA LEU A 306 12.63 6.53 1.65
C LEU A 306 11.35 5.71 1.45
N ARG A 307 11.22 5.09 0.27
CA ARG A 307 10.31 3.98 0.01
C ARG A 307 11.08 2.66 0.13
N ASP A 308 10.97 1.89 1.19
CA ASP A 308 10.27 2.11 2.47
C ASP A 308 11.18 1.69 3.63
N ALA A 309 10.69 1.79 4.87
CA ALA A 309 11.44 1.47 6.07
C ALA A 309 11.92 0.01 6.12
N TYR A 310 11.11 -0.93 5.62
CA TYR A 310 11.44 -2.36 5.57
C TYR A 310 12.56 -2.62 4.56
N TYR A 311 12.44 -2.15 3.32
CA TYR A 311 13.52 -2.32 2.34
C TYR A 311 14.80 -1.57 2.76
N ALA A 312 14.68 -0.41 3.42
CA ALA A 312 15.82 0.34 3.92
C ALA A 312 16.52 -0.32 5.12
N SER A 313 15.81 -1.05 5.99
CA SER A 313 16.42 -1.79 7.11
C SER A 313 17.17 -3.03 6.62
N GLN A 314 16.61 -3.75 5.64
CA GLN A 314 17.21 -4.95 5.06
C GLN A 314 18.44 -4.64 4.17
N ASN A 315 18.53 -3.42 3.62
CA ASN A 315 19.68 -2.94 2.84
C ASN A 315 20.83 -2.49 3.77
N ILE A 316 21.58 -3.47 4.31
CA ILE A 316 22.68 -3.24 5.25
C ILE A 316 24.02 -3.17 4.51
N LYS A 317 24.77 -2.09 4.73
CA LYS A 317 26.15 -1.89 4.25
C LYS A 317 27.03 -1.36 5.38
N ASP A 318 28.23 -1.90 5.53
CA ASP A 318 29.21 -1.49 6.55
C ASP A 318 28.63 -1.40 7.99
N SER A 319 27.73 -2.34 8.32
CA SER A 319 26.96 -2.42 9.57
C SER A 319 25.97 -1.28 9.84
N LYS A 320 25.59 -0.53 8.80
CA LYS A 320 24.54 0.50 8.81
C LYS A 320 23.40 0.07 7.88
N THR A 321 22.17 0.42 8.22
CA THR A 321 21.04 0.33 7.27
C THR A 321 21.15 1.45 6.22
N TYR A 322 20.27 1.45 5.23
CA TYR A 322 20.21 2.54 4.26
C TYR A 322 19.75 3.85 4.92
N TYR A 323 18.76 3.84 5.84
CA TYR A 323 18.35 5.06 6.54
C TYR A 323 19.42 5.61 7.49
N ASP A 324 20.25 4.76 8.12
CA ASP A 324 21.39 5.22 8.94
C ASP A 324 22.44 5.94 8.08
N SER A 325 22.69 5.40 6.88
CA SER A 325 23.66 5.95 5.93
C SER A 325 23.19 7.30 5.35
N ILE A 326 21.89 7.40 5.04
CA ILE A 326 21.24 8.65 4.61
C ILE A 326 21.26 9.69 5.74
N HIS A 327 20.92 9.31 6.96
CA HIS A 327 20.97 10.20 8.13
C HIS A 327 22.39 10.70 8.40
N GLU A 328 23.41 9.84 8.29
CA GLU A 328 24.81 10.25 8.43
C GLU A 328 25.23 11.26 7.35
N ALA A 329 24.80 11.07 6.09
CA ALA A 329 25.05 12.02 5.01
C ALA A 329 24.38 13.39 5.25
N LEU A 330 23.20 13.41 5.88
CA LEU A 330 22.45 14.63 6.22
C LEU A 330 23.05 15.38 7.43
N GLN A 331 23.43 14.67 8.51
CA GLN A 331 23.92 15.30 9.75
C GLN A 331 25.44 15.55 9.75
N TYR A 332 26.22 14.60 9.23
CA TYR A 332 27.68 14.59 9.29
C TYR A 332 28.30 14.69 7.89
N GLY A 333 27.58 15.30 6.95
CA GLY A 333 27.94 15.43 5.54
C GLY A 333 29.29 16.10 5.33
N ALA A 334 30.36 15.30 5.37
CA ALA A 334 31.69 15.66 4.89
C ALA A 334 31.66 15.75 3.35
N CYS A 335 30.95 16.78 2.89
CA CYS A 335 31.01 17.35 1.55
C CYS A 335 32.29 18.19 1.47
N ASP A 336 32.93 18.24 0.30
CA ASP A 336 34.26 18.88 0.17
C ASP A 336 34.22 20.37 0.52
N GLY A 337 34.71 20.70 1.72
CA GLY A 337 34.68 22.05 2.30
C GLY A 337 34.31 22.07 3.79
N ASP A 338 33.58 21.08 4.29
CA ASP A 338 33.14 21.06 5.69
C ASP A 338 34.29 20.73 6.65
N ALA A 339 34.54 21.64 7.59
CA ALA A 339 35.55 21.46 8.62
C ALA A 339 35.10 20.41 9.65
N ILE A 340 35.77 19.25 9.68
CA ILE A 340 35.48 18.13 10.59
C ILE A 340 35.62 18.59 12.05
N SER A 341 34.49 18.91 12.68
CA SER A 341 34.41 19.25 14.10
C SER A 341 34.48 17.98 14.94
N SER A 342 35.70 17.54 15.23
CA SER A 342 35.96 16.32 16.02
C SER A 342 35.62 16.51 17.51
N SER A 343 34.33 16.35 17.85
CA SER A 343 33.85 16.26 19.23
C SER A 343 34.31 14.96 19.90
N SER A 344 35.53 14.97 20.41
CA SER A 344 36.10 13.85 21.17
C SER A 344 35.40 13.71 22.52
N TYR A 345 34.43 12.78 22.59
CA TYR A 345 33.77 12.40 23.84
C TYR A 345 34.77 11.75 24.81
N VAL A 346 35.22 12.53 25.80
CA VAL A 346 36.12 12.07 26.86
C VAL A 346 35.34 11.20 27.85
N VAL A 347 35.26 9.90 27.56
CA VAL A 347 34.69 8.89 28.47
C VAL A 347 35.56 8.81 29.73
N SER A 348 35.07 9.40 30.83
CA SER A 348 35.74 9.36 32.14
C SER A 348 35.45 8.05 32.86
N SER A 349 36.16 6.98 32.50
CA SER A 349 36.08 5.68 33.16
C SER A 349 36.96 5.61 34.42
N THR A 350 36.36 5.84 35.59
CA THR A 350 37.02 5.69 36.90
C THR A 350 37.09 4.22 37.34
N THR A 351 38.10 3.48 36.90
CA THR A 351 38.44 2.16 37.47
C THR A 351 39.89 2.10 37.95
N SER A 352 40.04 1.79 39.24
CA SER A 352 41.34 1.64 39.91
C SER A 352 41.75 0.18 40.00
N SER A 353 42.94 -0.18 39.49
CA SER A 353 43.95 -0.88 40.30
C SER A 353 45.23 -1.25 39.52
N ASN A 354 46.35 -1.15 40.25
CA ASN A 354 47.63 -1.86 40.17
C ASN A 354 48.36 -2.07 38.83
N SER A 355 49.64 -1.71 38.89
CA SER A 355 50.67 -1.94 37.88
C SER A 355 51.14 -3.39 37.79
N SER A 356 51.51 -3.82 36.58
CA SER A 356 52.80 -4.49 36.39
C SER A 356 53.47 -3.94 35.13
N SER A 357 54.77 -3.66 35.21
CA SER A 357 55.53 -3.08 34.10
C SER A 357 56.35 -4.16 33.40
N HIS A 358 56.44 -4.10 32.07
CA HIS A 358 57.64 -4.49 31.32
C HIS A 358 57.70 -3.65 30.04
N ALA A 359 58.90 -3.22 29.68
CA ALA A 359 59.18 -2.44 28.49
C ALA A 359 60.30 -3.11 27.71
N SER A 360 60.22 -3.07 26.38
CA SER A 360 61.38 -3.23 25.52
C SER A 360 61.19 -2.36 24.28
N SER A 361 62.25 -1.63 23.91
CA SER A 361 62.24 -0.65 22.84
C SER A 361 63.13 -1.12 21.68
N THR A 362 62.66 -0.94 20.45
CA THR A 362 63.53 -0.92 19.27
C THR A 362 63.07 0.19 18.32
N VAL A 363 64.01 0.76 17.58
CA VAL A 363 63.86 2.02 16.83
C VAL A 363 64.52 1.84 15.45
N SER A 364 64.07 2.63 14.47
CA SER A 364 64.67 2.78 13.12
C SER A 364 64.50 1.56 12.17
N GLU A 365 64.59 1.73 10.85
CA GLU A 365 64.93 2.94 10.07
C GLU A 365 64.14 3.08 8.76
N THR A 366 64.07 4.31 8.24
CA THR A 366 63.48 4.63 6.92
C THR A 366 64.53 4.52 5.81
N TYR A 367 64.15 4.06 4.62
CA TYR A 367 64.96 4.27 3.41
C TYR A 367 64.11 4.77 2.24
N SER A 368 64.52 5.88 1.62
CA SER A 368 63.89 6.44 0.43
C SER A 368 64.77 6.20 -0.79
N GLY A 369 64.16 5.86 -1.93
CA GLY A 369 64.86 5.63 -3.20
C GLY A 369 64.11 6.27 -4.36
N THR A 370 64.69 7.34 -4.93
CA THR A 370 64.10 8.11 -6.03
C THR A 370 64.85 7.83 -7.33
N SER A 371 64.14 7.64 -8.45
CA SER A 371 64.74 7.58 -9.79
C SER A 371 63.81 8.22 -10.84
N ASN A 372 64.37 9.11 -11.66
CA ASN A 372 63.63 9.92 -12.63
C ASN A 372 63.33 9.20 -13.96
N ALA A 373 62.38 9.78 -14.70
CA ALA A 373 61.87 9.32 -15.98
C ALA A 373 62.87 9.36 -17.16
N SER A 374 62.52 8.65 -18.23
CA SER A 374 62.63 9.18 -19.60
C SER A 374 61.56 8.55 -20.50
N SER A 375 61.22 9.22 -21.60
CA SER A 375 60.18 8.84 -22.56
C SER A 375 60.75 8.31 -23.88
N THR A 376 59.92 7.57 -24.63
CA THR A 376 60.09 7.36 -26.08
C THR A 376 58.72 7.26 -26.75
N GLU A 377 58.47 8.12 -27.74
CA GLU A 377 57.29 8.04 -28.63
C GLU A 377 57.48 6.97 -29.71
N ARG A 378 56.37 6.51 -30.32
CA ARG A 378 56.41 6.10 -31.74
C ARG A 378 55.06 6.24 -32.45
N THR A 379 55.02 7.05 -33.49
CA THR A 379 53.84 7.32 -34.33
C THR A 379 53.69 6.31 -35.48
N THR A 380 52.46 5.96 -35.84
CA THR A 380 52.06 5.51 -37.20
C THR A 380 50.59 5.86 -37.47
N SER A 381 50.19 5.98 -38.73
CA SER A 381 48.99 6.72 -39.17
C SER A 381 47.84 5.87 -39.73
N TYR A 382 46.66 6.49 -39.85
CA TYR A 382 45.41 6.02 -40.46
C TYR A 382 45.55 5.39 -41.87
N PRO A 383 44.54 4.63 -42.32
CA PRO A 383 43.44 5.26 -43.09
C PRO A 383 42.03 4.93 -42.58
N ILE A 384 41.06 5.79 -42.94
CA ILE A 384 39.62 5.56 -42.78
C ILE A 384 39.11 4.80 -44.01
N SER A 385 38.20 3.83 -43.83
CA SER A 385 37.32 3.35 -44.89
C SER A 385 35.97 2.92 -44.33
N SER A 386 34.89 3.44 -44.93
CA SER A 386 33.51 3.14 -44.57
C SER A 386 32.97 2.00 -45.43
N THR A 387 32.45 0.94 -44.80
CA THR A 387 31.62 -0.07 -45.47
C THR A 387 30.41 -0.41 -44.61
N THR A 388 29.23 -0.06 -45.09
CA THR A 388 27.94 -0.51 -44.55
C THR A 388 27.74 -1.99 -44.83
N LEU A 389 27.38 -2.77 -43.81
CA LEU A 389 26.86 -4.14 -43.97
C LEU A 389 25.61 -4.30 -43.09
N SER A 390 24.46 -4.45 -43.73
CA SER A 390 23.18 -4.68 -43.06
C SER A 390 23.07 -6.14 -42.60
N ALA A 391 22.73 -6.36 -41.34
CA ALA A 391 22.16 -7.61 -40.88
C ALA A 391 20.62 -7.58 -41.08
N PRO A 392 19.98 -8.68 -41.55
CA PRO A 392 18.54 -8.73 -41.71
C PRO A 392 17.83 -9.01 -40.37
N PHE A 393 16.78 -8.26 -40.08
CA PHE A 393 15.83 -8.60 -39.00
C PHE A 393 14.91 -9.75 -39.44
N PRO A 394 14.50 -10.65 -38.54
CA PRO A 394 13.49 -11.67 -38.83
C PRO A 394 12.08 -11.05 -38.91
N THR A 395 11.45 -11.10 -40.08
CA THR A 395 10.09 -10.58 -40.28
C THR A 395 9.04 -11.54 -39.72
N ILE A 396 8.54 -11.28 -38.51
CA ILE A 396 7.32 -11.94 -38.02
C ILE A 396 6.14 -11.47 -38.87
N THR A 397 5.44 -12.42 -39.50
CA THR A 397 4.35 -12.15 -40.44
C THR A 397 3.01 -12.34 -39.74
N VAL A 398 2.38 -11.25 -39.32
CA VAL A 398 1.07 -11.28 -38.64
C VAL A 398 -0.04 -11.58 -39.66
N PRO A 399 -0.90 -12.61 -39.44
CA PRO A 399 -2.03 -12.88 -40.32
C PRO A 399 -3.13 -11.81 -40.20
N PRO A 400 -3.88 -11.51 -41.28
CA PRO A 400 -4.88 -10.45 -41.26
C PRO A 400 -6.08 -10.80 -40.38
N TYR A 401 -6.42 -9.88 -39.47
CA TYR A 401 -7.59 -9.97 -38.59
C TYR A 401 -8.89 -10.18 -39.39
N ARG A 402 -9.70 -11.18 -39.02
CA ARG A 402 -11.07 -11.31 -39.54
C ARG A 402 -12.00 -10.40 -38.73
N ASN A 403 -12.70 -9.50 -39.41
CA ASN A 403 -13.88 -8.86 -38.83
C ASN A 403 -14.98 -9.90 -38.59
N SER A 404 -15.21 -10.24 -37.32
CA SER A 404 -16.44 -10.90 -36.85
C SER A 404 -17.29 -9.89 -36.09
N SER A 405 -18.34 -9.39 -36.73
CA SER A 405 -19.29 -8.45 -36.11
C SER A 405 -20.17 -9.17 -35.08
N PHE A 406 -19.89 -8.99 -33.79
CA PHE A 406 -20.79 -9.40 -32.71
C PHE A 406 -21.67 -8.23 -32.27
N SER A 407 -22.99 -8.44 -32.32
CA SER A 407 -23.98 -7.43 -31.90
C SER A 407 -24.10 -7.39 -30.38
N ILE A 408 -23.49 -6.40 -29.73
CA ILE A 408 -23.71 -6.15 -28.31
C ILE A 408 -25.17 -5.77 -28.09
N ARG A 409 -25.92 -6.63 -27.39
CA ARG A 409 -27.33 -6.42 -27.08
C ARG A 409 -27.45 -5.64 -25.78
N THR A 410 -27.59 -4.32 -25.87
CA THR A 410 -27.88 -3.47 -24.71
C THR A 410 -29.13 -3.94 -23.98
N ARG A 411 -28.99 -4.31 -22.70
CA ARG A 411 -30.08 -4.47 -21.75
C ARG A 411 -30.10 -3.27 -20.82
N THR A 412 -31.03 -2.36 -21.04
CA THR A 412 -31.44 -1.38 -20.03
C THR A 412 -32.08 -2.11 -18.86
N TYR A 413 -31.52 -1.95 -17.66
CA TYR A 413 -32.19 -2.34 -16.42
C TYR A 413 -33.10 -1.19 -15.97
N THR A 414 -34.41 -1.35 -16.17
CA THR A 414 -35.41 -0.44 -15.61
C THR A 414 -35.85 -0.97 -14.25
N SER A 415 -35.27 -0.45 -13.18
CA SER A 415 -35.71 -0.73 -11.81
C SER A 415 -36.98 0.07 -11.50
N SER A 416 -38.15 -0.54 -11.65
CA SER A 416 -39.44 0.04 -11.27
C SER A 416 -40.01 -0.69 -10.04
N SER A 417 -39.94 -0.03 -8.89
CA SER A 417 -40.66 -0.44 -7.68
C SER A 417 -42.17 -0.22 -7.83
N THR A 418 -42.98 -1.17 -7.39
CA THR A 418 -44.39 -0.97 -7.11
C THR A 418 -44.76 -1.65 -5.80
N SER A 419 -45.04 -0.85 -4.79
CA SER A 419 -45.83 -1.23 -3.63
C SER A 419 -47.28 -1.52 -4.05
N SER A 420 -47.92 -2.46 -3.38
CA SER A 420 -49.38 -2.51 -3.27
C SER A 420 -49.74 -3.21 -1.97
N ASP A 421 -50.16 -2.44 -0.97
CA ASP A 421 -50.94 -2.96 0.14
C ASP A 421 -52.29 -3.48 -0.37
N ASP A 422 -52.87 -4.46 0.33
CA ASP A 422 -54.30 -4.42 0.64
C ASP A 422 -54.59 -5.24 1.91
N ASN A 423 -55.71 -4.95 2.57
CA ASN A 423 -55.99 -5.33 3.96
C ASN A 423 -57.11 -6.38 4.10
N ASP A 424 -57.15 -7.05 5.25
CA ASP A 424 -58.33 -7.58 5.99
C ASP A 424 -57.81 -8.60 7.04
N ASP A 425 -57.64 -8.24 8.31
CA ASP A 425 -58.65 -8.05 9.38
C ASP A 425 -59.07 -9.36 10.09
N TYR A 426 -58.80 -9.46 11.40
CA TYR A 426 -59.79 -9.82 12.44
C TYR A 426 -59.24 -9.57 13.87
N CYS A 427 -60.12 -9.11 14.77
CA CYS A 427 -59.81 -8.49 16.07
C CYS A 427 -59.32 -9.43 17.21
N THR A 428 -58.67 -8.84 18.24
CA THR A 428 -59.26 -8.61 19.60
C THR A 428 -58.32 -7.81 20.52
N ASP A 429 -58.88 -6.83 21.26
CA ASP A 429 -58.53 -6.23 22.59
C ASP A 429 -57.04 -5.91 22.93
N ASP A 430 -56.62 -4.80 23.54
CA ASP A 430 -57.22 -3.55 24.11
C ASP A 430 -56.05 -2.52 24.25
N CYS A 431 -56.12 -1.21 24.58
CA CYS A 431 -57.19 -0.26 24.96
C CYS A 431 -56.74 1.21 24.64
N ASP A 432 -57.69 2.15 24.64
CA ASP A 432 -57.62 3.63 24.81
C ASP A 432 -56.28 4.44 24.66
N ASP A 433 -56.25 5.43 23.75
CA ASP A 433 -56.46 6.87 24.07
C ASP A 433 -56.76 7.70 22.79
N GLU A 434 -57.34 8.90 22.90
CA GLU A 434 -57.70 9.79 21.78
C GLU A 434 -56.55 10.70 21.31
N THR A 435 -56.49 11.04 20.01
CA THR A 435 -56.47 12.46 19.57
C THR A 435 -56.78 12.67 18.08
N THR A 436 -57.15 13.90 17.72
CA THR A 436 -57.79 14.26 16.44
C THR A 436 -56.83 14.50 15.26
N ALA A 437 -57.23 14.04 14.07
CA ALA A 437 -56.54 14.28 12.81
C ALA A 437 -56.91 15.63 12.13
N TYR A 438 -55.98 16.17 11.34
CA TYR A 438 -56.24 17.15 10.28
C TYR A 438 -55.43 16.79 9.03
N SER A 439 -56.06 16.83 7.86
CA SER A 439 -55.43 16.54 6.57
C SER A 439 -55.64 17.70 5.58
N VAL A 440 -54.64 17.96 4.74
CA VAL A 440 -54.71 18.94 3.65
C VAL A 440 -54.11 18.31 2.39
N THR A 441 -54.92 18.20 1.35
CA THR A 441 -54.53 17.64 0.05
C THR A 441 -54.28 18.77 -0.95
N THR A 442 -53.24 18.66 -1.77
CA THR A 442 -53.08 19.46 -3.00
C THR A 442 -52.70 18.54 -4.16
N THR A 443 -53.40 18.68 -5.29
CA THR A 443 -53.32 17.76 -6.44
C THR A 443 -52.89 18.52 -7.70
N TYR A 444 -52.05 17.91 -8.54
CA TYR A 444 -51.93 18.31 -9.95
C TYR A 444 -51.77 17.11 -10.88
N SER A 445 -52.34 17.23 -12.08
CA SER A 445 -52.39 16.27 -13.19
C SER A 445 -51.64 16.86 -14.41
N TYR A 446 -51.33 16.17 -15.53
CA TYR A 446 -52.23 15.45 -16.47
C TYR A 446 -51.38 14.69 -17.57
N PRO A 447 -51.88 14.34 -18.78
CA PRO A 447 -51.94 12.98 -19.40
C PRO A 447 -50.62 12.51 -20.10
N ALA A 448 -50.37 11.26 -20.55
CA ALA A 448 -51.16 10.07 -20.97
C ALA A 448 -51.55 9.97 -22.48
N THR A 449 -50.98 8.95 -23.17
CA THR A 449 -51.47 8.20 -24.38
C THR A 449 -50.56 6.96 -24.57
N GLU A 450 -51.06 5.72 -24.54
CA GLU A 450 -51.53 4.88 -25.68
C GLU A 450 -50.47 4.44 -26.72
N SER A 451 -50.45 3.21 -27.29
CA SER A 451 -51.14 1.91 -27.09
C SER A 451 -50.44 0.83 -28.00
N LEU A 452 -50.77 -0.47 -28.20
CA LEU A 452 -51.84 -1.41 -27.77
C LEU A 452 -51.42 -2.89 -28.10
N SER A 453 -51.75 -3.89 -27.25
CA SER A 453 -51.77 -5.37 -27.54
C SER A 453 -50.42 -6.10 -27.83
N SER A 454 -50.23 -7.42 -27.64
CA SER A 454 -51.16 -8.58 -27.77
C SER A 454 -50.96 -9.72 -26.75
N SER A 455 -51.98 -10.57 -26.64
CA SER A 455 -52.11 -11.84 -25.89
C SER A 455 -51.17 -12.97 -26.42
N SER A 456 -50.99 -14.15 -25.78
CA SER A 456 -52.05 -15.02 -25.20
C SER A 456 -51.60 -16.21 -24.32
N TYR A 457 -52.51 -16.62 -23.39
CA TYR A 457 -52.86 -17.98 -22.88
C TYR A 457 -51.78 -19.04 -22.50
N ALA A 458 -51.96 -19.93 -21.51
CA ALA A 458 -52.92 -20.07 -20.38
C ALA A 458 -52.57 -21.29 -19.47
N ILE A 459 -52.89 -21.21 -18.15
CA ILE A 459 -53.49 -22.26 -17.26
C ILE A 459 -52.74 -23.63 -17.14
N THR A 460 -52.36 -24.16 -15.97
CA THR A 460 -53.19 -24.51 -14.78
C THR A 460 -52.37 -24.73 -13.48
N SER A 461 -53.05 -24.55 -12.33
CA SER A 461 -53.00 -25.24 -11.01
C SER A 461 -52.24 -26.60 -10.90
N SER A 462 -51.80 -27.13 -9.73
CA SER A 462 -51.80 -26.79 -8.28
C SER A 462 -50.99 -27.89 -7.53
N THR A 463 -50.51 -27.81 -6.27
CA THR A 463 -51.19 -27.56 -4.97
C THR A 463 -50.21 -27.26 -3.82
N THR A 464 -50.70 -26.63 -2.74
CA THR A 464 -50.05 -26.56 -1.40
C THR A 464 -50.21 -27.92 -0.65
N ALA A 465 -49.71 -28.22 0.57
CA ALA A 465 -49.03 -27.53 1.69
C ALA A 465 -48.33 -28.62 2.58
N PRO A 466 -47.90 -28.42 3.85
CA PRO A 466 -47.57 -27.19 4.60
C PRO A 466 -46.17 -27.24 5.27
N GLU A 467 -45.86 -26.23 6.09
CA GLU A 467 -44.63 -26.08 6.88
C GLU A 467 -44.59 -26.92 8.18
N THR A 468 -43.44 -26.95 8.85
CA THR A 468 -43.38 -27.01 10.32
C THR A 468 -42.08 -26.39 10.84
N THR A 469 -42.17 -25.46 11.80
CA THR A 469 -41.02 -24.76 12.39
C THR A 469 -40.67 -25.30 13.78
N SER A 470 -39.38 -25.28 14.15
CA SER A 470 -38.91 -25.46 15.54
C SER A 470 -37.45 -25.00 15.68
N ASN A 471 -37.20 -24.05 16.59
CA ASN A 471 -35.84 -23.61 16.94
C ASN A 471 -35.30 -24.42 18.13
N THR A 472 -34.07 -24.91 18.03
CA THR A 472 -33.27 -25.37 19.19
C THR A 472 -31.79 -25.13 18.95
N LEU A 473 -31.11 -24.57 19.96
CA LEU A 473 -29.66 -24.37 19.96
C LEU A 473 -28.94 -25.68 20.27
N SER A 474 -27.88 -26.00 19.52
CA SER A 474 -26.83 -26.93 19.94
C SER A 474 -25.50 -26.56 19.31
N TYR A 475 -24.41 -26.71 20.08
CA TYR A 475 -23.06 -26.80 19.54
C TYR A 475 -22.89 -28.16 18.83
N GLY A 476 -22.10 -28.21 17.76
CA GLY A 476 -21.75 -29.46 17.09
C GLY A 476 -21.13 -29.23 15.72
N ALA A 477 -19.87 -29.64 15.54
CA ALA A 477 -19.28 -29.77 14.22
C ALA A 477 -19.69 -31.11 13.60
N THR A 478 -20.13 -31.09 12.34
CA THR A 478 -20.49 -32.29 11.57
C THR A 478 -20.02 -32.15 10.13
N PRO A 479 -19.30 -33.13 9.56
CA PRO A 479 -18.90 -33.10 8.16
C PRO A 479 -20.11 -33.32 7.24
N THR A 480 -20.20 -32.51 6.17
CA THR A 480 -21.29 -32.60 5.19
C THR A 480 -21.01 -33.73 4.20
N ILE A 481 -21.69 -34.87 4.37
CA ILE A 481 -21.70 -35.95 3.38
C ILE A 481 -23.10 -36.04 2.77
N THR A 482 -23.22 -35.71 1.48
CA THR A 482 -24.43 -35.90 0.67
C THR A 482 -24.18 -36.94 -0.42
N GLY A 483 -24.80 -38.12 -0.32
CA GLY A 483 -24.62 -39.18 -1.29
C GLY A 483 -25.57 -40.37 -1.15
N ASP A 484 -26.72 -40.29 -1.82
CA ASP A 484 -27.45 -41.40 -2.46
C ASP A 484 -28.66 -40.78 -3.22
N SER A 485 -29.15 -41.28 -4.37
CA SER A 485 -28.78 -42.46 -5.15
C SER A 485 -29.14 -42.25 -6.64
N LEU A 486 -28.53 -43.00 -7.56
CA LEU A 486 -28.73 -42.87 -9.03
C LEU A 486 -30.17 -43.16 -9.50
N PRO A 487 -30.62 -42.41 -10.51
CA PRO A 487 -31.06 -42.99 -11.79
C PRO A 487 -30.17 -42.54 -12.97
N GLU A 488 -30.37 -43.17 -14.14
CA GLU A 488 -29.49 -43.03 -15.32
C GLU A 488 -29.83 -41.82 -16.23
N ASP A 489 -28.77 -41.26 -16.82
CA ASP A 489 -28.72 -40.57 -18.13
C ASP A 489 -29.55 -39.27 -18.35
N GLU A 490 -29.11 -38.17 -17.72
CA GLU A 490 -29.19 -36.81 -18.25
C GLU A 490 -27.94 -36.03 -17.79
N THR A 491 -27.20 -35.39 -18.71
CA THR A 491 -25.94 -34.70 -18.39
C THR A 491 -26.18 -33.29 -17.81
N SER A 492 -26.53 -33.25 -16.52
CA SER A 492 -26.63 -32.00 -15.76
C SER A 492 -25.29 -31.61 -15.14
N SER A 493 -24.66 -30.54 -15.65
CA SER A 493 -23.44 -29.97 -15.08
C SER A 493 -23.74 -29.20 -13.79
N SER A 494 -23.76 -29.88 -12.65
CA SER A 494 -23.82 -29.25 -11.33
C SER A 494 -22.46 -28.64 -10.98
N TYR A 495 -22.35 -27.32 -11.08
CA TYR A 495 -21.25 -26.54 -10.53
C TYR A 495 -21.45 -26.36 -9.02
N THR A 496 -20.37 -26.46 -8.24
CA THR A 496 -20.40 -26.27 -6.78
C THR A 496 -19.40 -25.20 -6.35
N MET A 497 -19.84 -24.29 -5.48
CA MET A 497 -19.02 -23.21 -4.92
C MET A 497 -19.07 -23.32 -3.40
N SER A 498 -17.93 -23.23 -2.73
CA SER A 498 -17.89 -23.28 -1.26
C SER A 498 -16.86 -22.32 -0.67
N GLU A 499 -17.29 -21.60 0.37
CA GLU A 499 -16.45 -20.72 1.19
C GLU A 499 -16.54 -21.14 2.65
N THR A 500 -15.40 -21.26 3.34
CA THR A 500 -15.36 -21.58 4.78
C THR A 500 -14.30 -20.77 5.50
N SER A 501 -14.55 -20.44 6.76
CA SER A 501 -13.63 -19.75 7.66
C SER A 501 -13.52 -20.49 9.00
N SER A 502 -12.28 -20.63 9.49
CA SER A 502 -11.87 -21.57 10.56
C SER A 502 -11.91 -23.05 10.14
N TYR A 503 -11.37 -23.95 10.99
CA TYR A 503 -10.96 -25.31 10.59
C TYR A 503 -12.03 -26.09 9.81
N SER A 504 -11.74 -26.34 8.54
CA SER A 504 -12.66 -26.97 7.59
C SER A 504 -12.01 -28.10 6.81
N ALA A 505 -12.77 -29.19 6.62
CA ALA A 505 -12.42 -30.30 5.74
C ALA A 505 -13.48 -30.39 4.64
N THR A 506 -13.07 -30.22 3.39
CA THR A 506 -13.95 -30.04 2.22
C THR A 506 -13.64 -31.10 1.16
N THR A 507 -14.68 -31.75 0.63
CA THR A 507 -14.55 -32.69 -0.50
C THR A 507 -15.57 -32.37 -1.59
N THR A 508 -15.09 -32.12 -2.82
CA THR A 508 -15.95 -31.81 -3.97
C THR A 508 -15.84 -32.85 -5.08
N TYR A 509 -16.90 -32.97 -5.88
CA TYR A 509 -16.98 -33.86 -7.05
C TYR A 509 -17.60 -33.10 -8.22
N GLY A 510 -17.03 -33.24 -9.42
CA GLY A 510 -17.48 -32.56 -10.63
C GLY A 510 -16.71 -31.28 -10.93
N ALA A 511 -17.41 -30.24 -11.40
CA ALA A 511 -16.81 -28.91 -11.57
C ALA A 511 -17.02 -28.09 -10.29
N SER A 512 -15.94 -27.57 -9.70
CA SER A 512 -16.04 -26.85 -8.41
C SER A 512 -15.02 -25.73 -8.23
N GLU A 513 -15.48 -24.60 -7.69
CA GLU A 513 -14.62 -23.54 -7.14
C GLU A 513 -14.65 -23.61 -5.61
N THR A 514 -13.49 -23.57 -4.95
CA THR A 514 -13.38 -23.74 -3.50
C THR A 514 -12.40 -22.74 -2.89
N THR A 515 -12.88 -21.94 -1.93
CA THR A 515 -12.06 -20.95 -1.22
C THR A 515 -12.09 -21.22 0.28
N THR A 516 -10.93 -21.39 0.93
CA THR A 516 -10.84 -21.70 2.37
C THR A 516 -9.90 -20.74 3.10
N TYR A 517 -10.30 -20.35 4.32
CA TYR A 517 -9.57 -19.40 5.16
C TYR A 517 -9.33 -19.97 6.58
N GLY A 518 -8.06 -20.02 7.00
CA GLY A 518 -7.65 -20.52 8.32
C GLY A 518 -6.79 -21.77 8.21
N ILE A 519 -7.20 -22.86 8.86
CA ILE A 519 -6.57 -24.17 8.70
C ILE A 519 -7.54 -25.02 7.87
N SER A 520 -7.11 -25.67 6.78
CA SER A 520 -8.04 -26.42 5.92
C SER A 520 -7.46 -27.67 5.24
N GLU A 521 -8.32 -28.67 5.07
CA GLU A 521 -8.06 -29.88 4.30
C GLU A 521 -9.02 -29.91 3.10
N THR A 522 -8.52 -29.86 1.87
CA THR A 522 -9.37 -29.80 0.65
C THR A 522 -9.05 -30.94 -0.30
N THR A 523 -10.07 -31.67 -0.75
CA THR A 523 -9.94 -32.73 -1.77
C THR A 523 -10.93 -32.52 -2.92
N THR A 524 -10.46 -32.40 -4.16
CA THR A 524 -11.32 -32.20 -5.33
C THR A 524 -11.23 -33.35 -6.34
N TYR A 525 -12.36 -33.73 -6.94
CA TYR A 525 -12.45 -34.76 -7.98
C TYR A 525 -13.16 -34.23 -9.23
N GLY A 526 -12.39 -33.72 -10.21
CA GLY A 526 -12.90 -33.26 -11.49
C GLY A 526 -12.12 -32.07 -12.06
N ALA A 527 -12.84 -31.03 -12.49
CA ALA A 527 -12.23 -29.76 -12.89
C ALA A 527 -12.40 -28.76 -11.73
N SER A 528 -11.32 -28.20 -11.20
CA SER A 528 -11.42 -27.36 -9.99
C SER A 528 -10.42 -26.23 -9.90
N GLU A 529 -10.91 -25.04 -9.58
CA GLU A 529 -10.11 -23.91 -9.13
C GLU A 529 -10.16 -23.89 -7.59
N THR A 530 -9.01 -23.87 -6.91
CA THR A 530 -8.93 -23.96 -5.44
C THR A 530 -8.01 -22.88 -4.89
N SER A 531 -8.55 -22.07 -3.97
CA SER A 531 -7.81 -21.02 -3.27
C SER A 531 -7.76 -21.29 -1.76
N THR A 532 -6.57 -21.30 -1.17
CA THR A 532 -6.39 -21.54 0.27
C THR A 532 -5.54 -20.46 0.92
N TYR A 533 -5.96 -19.99 2.10
CA TYR A 533 -5.33 -18.90 2.84
C TYR A 533 -5.13 -19.27 4.31
N GLY A 534 -3.88 -19.57 4.70
CA GLY A 534 -3.49 -19.88 6.08
C GLY A 534 -2.57 -21.10 6.18
N ILE A 535 -3.08 -22.23 6.70
CA ILE A 535 -2.38 -23.52 6.75
C ILE A 535 -3.23 -24.56 6.02
N SER A 536 -2.78 -25.13 4.91
CA SER A 536 -3.62 -25.99 4.07
C SER A 536 -2.96 -27.29 3.59
N GLU A 537 -3.76 -28.35 3.54
CA GLU A 537 -3.47 -29.57 2.79
C GLU A 537 -4.46 -29.66 1.63
N THR A 538 -3.99 -29.66 0.38
CA THR A 538 -4.83 -29.66 -0.83
C THR A 538 -4.49 -30.83 -1.74
N THR A 539 -5.48 -31.67 -2.08
CA THR A 539 -5.33 -32.76 -3.04
C THR A 539 -6.32 -32.62 -4.20
N THR A 540 -5.85 -32.57 -5.45
CA THR A 540 -6.72 -32.46 -6.63
C THR A 540 -6.59 -33.66 -7.58
N TYR A 541 -7.71 -34.11 -8.13
CA TYR A 541 -7.77 -35.20 -9.12
C TYR A 541 -8.50 -34.76 -10.39
N GLY A 542 -7.75 -34.36 -11.41
CA GLY A 542 -8.27 -34.01 -12.74
C GLY A 542 -7.55 -32.82 -13.39
N ALA A 543 -8.30 -31.77 -13.73
CA ALA A 543 -7.74 -30.51 -14.24
C ALA A 543 -7.88 -29.43 -13.18
N SER A 544 -6.80 -28.84 -12.68
CA SER A 544 -6.90 -27.93 -11.53
C SER A 544 -5.97 -26.72 -11.55
N GLU A 545 -6.55 -25.56 -11.31
CA GLU A 545 -5.80 -24.35 -10.92
C GLU A 545 -5.80 -24.29 -9.38
N THR A 546 -4.65 -24.09 -8.75
CA THR A 546 -4.52 -24.12 -7.29
C THR A 546 -3.63 -23.00 -6.80
N SER A 547 -4.19 -22.12 -5.97
CA SER A 547 -3.49 -21.01 -5.32
C SER A 547 -3.46 -21.21 -3.81
N ALA A 548 -2.27 -21.19 -3.21
CA ALA A 548 -2.09 -21.33 -1.77
C ALA A 548 -1.23 -20.20 -1.19
N TYR A 549 -1.67 -19.64 -0.06
CA TYR A 549 -1.04 -18.51 0.62
C TYR A 549 -0.86 -18.82 2.10
N GLY A 550 0.38 -18.94 2.57
CA GLY A 550 0.73 -19.22 3.98
C GLY A 550 1.67 -20.42 4.12
N ILE A 551 1.19 -21.52 4.72
CA ILE A 551 1.89 -22.80 4.83
C ILE A 551 1.04 -23.85 4.10
N SER A 552 1.54 -24.53 3.08
CA SER A 552 0.70 -25.42 2.26
C SER A 552 1.39 -26.69 1.75
N GLU A 553 0.77 -27.85 1.95
CA GLU A 553 1.06 -29.08 1.21
C GLU A 553 0.05 -29.22 0.06
N THR A 554 0.52 -29.31 -1.19
CA THR A 554 -0.33 -29.40 -2.38
C THR A 554 0.04 -30.62 -3.22
N THR A 555 -0.90 -31.53 -3.44
CA THR A 555 -0.73 -32.70 -4.34
C THR A 555 -1.72 -32.66 -5.50
N THR A 556 -1.25 -32.68 -6.75
CA THR A 556 -2.12 -32.66 -7.94
C THR A 556 -1.97 -33.91 -8.81
N TYR A 557 -3.07 -34.42 -9.34
CA TYR A 557 -3.11 -35.57 -10.24
C TYR A 557 -3.84 -35.24 -11.56
N GLY A 558 -3.09 -34.88 -12.60
CA GLY A 558 -3.61 -34.65 -13.95
C GLY A 558 -2.94 -33.48 -14.68
N ALA A 559 -3.73 -32.48 -15.08
CA ALA A 559 -3.22 -31.24 -15.65
C ALA A 559 -3.41 -30.11 -14.63
N SER A 560 -2.36 -29.39 -14.25
CA SER A 560 -2.48 -28.42 -13.15
C SER A 560 -1.61 -27.17 -13.28
N GLU A 561 -2.17 -26.02 -12.94
CA GLU A 561 -1.43 -24.78 -12.70
C GLU A 561 -1.42 -24.54 -11.19
N THR A 562 -0.24 -24.44 -10.58
CA THR A 562 -0.09 -24.38 -9.12
C THR A 562 0.73 -23.16 -8.71
N SER A 563 0.20 -22.32 -7.84
CA SER A 563 0.83 -21.08 -7.39
C SER A 563 0.86 -21.01 -5.86
N THR A 564 2.05 -21.10 -5.25
CA THR A 564 2.22 -21.14 -3.79
C THR A 564 3.03 -19.97 -3.28
N HIS A 565 2.60 -19.37 -2.15
CA HIS A 565 3.22 -18.20 -1.55
C HIS A 565 3.41 -18.39 -0.04
N GLY A 566 4.66 -18.42 0.43
CA GLY A 566 5.02 -18.59 1.84
C GLY A 566 5.97 -19.75 2.07
N ILE A 567 5.49 -20.82 2.72
CA ILE A 567 6.21 -22.09 2.90
C ILE A 567 5.39 -23.21 2.24
N SER A 568 5.93 -23.91 1.25
CA SER A 568 5.17 -24.93 0.52
C SER A 568 5.91 -26.23 0.22
N GLU A 569 5.17 -27.33 0.26
CA GLU A 569 5.57 -28.61 -0.31
C GLU A 569 4.57 -28.93 -1.44
N THR A 570 5.05 -29.12 -2.67
CA THR A 570 4.20 -29.28 -3.87
C THR A 570 4.59 -30.54 -4.65
N THR A 571 3.65 -31.47 -4.82
CA THR A 571 3.83 -32.69 -5.61
C THR A 571 2.85 -32.74 -6.79
N THR A 572 3.33 -32.84 -8.02
CA THR A 572 2.47 -32.91 -9.22
C THR A 572 2.66 -34.22 -10.00
N TYR A 573 1.56 -34.78 -10.49
CA TYR A 573 1.54 -36.00 -11.31
C TYR A 573 0.80 -35.77 -12.64
N GLY A 574 1.54 -35.46 -13.70
CA GLY A 574 1.00 -35.32 -15.07
C GLY A 574 1.63 -34.19 -15.88
N ALA A 575 0.84 -33.19 -16.25
CA ALA A 575 1.31 -31.97 -16.89
C ALA A 575 1.12 -30.79 -15.92
N SER A 576 2.17 -30.06 -15.57
CA SER A 576 2.04 -28.99 -14.57
C SER A 576 2.87 -27.75 -14.83
N GLU A 577 2.25 -26.58 -14.72
CA GLU A 577 2.97 -25.32 -14.51
C GLU A 577 2.96 -25.03 -13.00
N THR A 578 4.12 -24.69 -12.43
CA THR A 578 4.26 -24.52 -10.97
C THR A 578 5.08 -23.27 -10.66
N SER A 579 4.48 -22.33 -9.93
CA SER A 579 5.12 -21.14 -9.39
C SER A 579 5.15 -21.20 -7.88
N ALA A 580 6.33 -21.03 -7.26
CA ALA A 580 6.48 -21.01 -5.81
C ALA A 580 7.31 -19.80 -5.36
N TYR A 581 6.80 -19.09 -4.34
CA TYR A 581 7.36 -17.84 -3.82
C TYR A 581 7.59 -17.96 -2.31
N GLY A 582 8.86 -17.94 -1.87
CA GLY A 582 9.24 -18.00 -0.45
C GLY A 582 10.22 -19.13 -0.15
N ILE A 583 9.77 -20.15 0.59
CA ILE A 583 10.51 -21.38 0.88
C ILE A 583 9.70 -22.55 0.29
N SER A 584 10.28 -23.37 -0.60
CA SER A 584 9.53 -24.41 -1.30
C SER A 584 10.30 -25.70 -1.56
N GLU A 585 9.65 -26.84 -1.39
CA GLU A 585 10.07 -28.13 -1.97
C GLU A 585 9.06 -28.54 -3.05
N THR A 586 9.54 -28.79 -4.28
CA THR A 586 8.69 -29.09 -5.43
C THR A 586 9.11 -30.40 -6.09
N THR A 587 8.21 -31.39 -6.15
CA THR A 587 8.43 -32.67 -6.83
C THR A 587 7.45 -32.87 -7.99
N THR A 588 7.95 -33.00 -9.22
CA THR A 588 7.09 -33.14 -10.41
C THR A 588 7.31 -34.47 -11.15
N TYR A 589 6.21 -35.11 -11.56
CA TYR A 589 6.20 -36.39 -12.28
C TYR A 589 5.47 -36.26 -13.63
N GLY A 590 6.20 -35.88 -14.69
CA GLY A 590 5.68 -35.84 -16.06
C GLY A 590 6.26 -34.71 -16.90
N ALA A 591 5.40 -33.87 -17.48
CA ALA A 591 5.83 -32.66 -18.19
C ALA A 591 5.63 -31.46 -17.25
N SER A 592 6.67 -30.69 -16.92
CA SER A 592 6.51 -29.59 -15.96
C SER A 592 7.41 -28.39 -16.20
N ASP A 593 6.80 -27.21 -16.27
CA ASP A 593 7.51 -25.94 -16.23
C ASP A 593 7.44 -25.39 -14.80
N THR A 594 8.58 -25.01 -14.22
CA THR A 594 8.67 -24.73 -12.77
C THR A 594 9.47 -23.48 -12.49
N PHE A 595 8.84 -22.50 -11.83
CA PHE A 595 9.40 -21.21 -11.45
C PHE A 595 9.44 -21.12 -9.93
N THR A 596 10.63 -20.91 -9.37
CA THR A 596 10.86 -20.81 -7.93
C THR A 596 11.54 -19.48 -7.60
N TYR A 597 11.01 -18.77 -6.61
CA TYR A 597 11.48 -17.46 -6.18
C TYR A 597 11.75 -17.48 -4.67
N GLY A 598 13.02 -17.36 -4.28
CA GLY A 598 13.49 -17.57 -2.90
C GLY A 598 14.25 -18.89 -2.72
N ILE A 599 14.10 -19.52 -1.56
CA ILE A 599 14.81 -20.76 -1.21
C ILE A 599 14.00 -21.95 -1.71
N SER A 600 14.55 -22.73 -2.66
CA SER A 600 13.86 -23.89 -3.21
C SER A 600 14.73 -25.14 -3.35
N GLU A 601 14.11 -26.30 -3.15
CA GLU A 601 14.58 -27.58 -3.67
C GLU A 601 13.57 -28.09 -4.71
N THR A 602 14.04 -28.67 -5.82
CA THR A 602 13.17 -29.09 -6.92
C THR A 602 13.66 -30.40 -7.53
N THR A 603 12.77 -31.40 -7.56
CA THR A 603 13.03 -32.75 -8.07
C THR A 603 12.04 -33.08 -9.18
N THR A 604 12.54 -33.43 -10.37
CA THR A 604 11.67 -33.70 -11.53
C THR A 604 11.96 -35.03 -12.21
N TYR A 605 10.88 -35.76 -12.51
CA TYR A 605 10.88 -37.07 -13.14
C TYR A 605 10.15 -37.04 -14.49
N GLY A 606 10.71 -36.32 -15.47
CA GLY A 606 10.22 -36.33 -16.84
C GLY A 606 10.89 -35.31 -17.75
N ALA A 607 10.10 -34.45 -18.40
CA ALA A 607 10.58 -33.38 -19.28
C ALA A 607 10.18 -32.02 -18.70
N SER A 608 11.12 -31.10 -18.55
CA SER A 608 10.90 -29.90 -17.74
C SER A 608 11.87 -28.77 -18.04
N ASP A 609 11.37 -27.54 -18.05
CA ASP A 609 12.18 -26.34 -17.89
C ASP A 609 12.02 -25.80 -16.46
N THR A 610 13.13 -25.55 -15.77
CA THR A 610 13.15 -25.14 -14.35
C THR A 610 13.95 -23.86 -14.18
N PHE A 611 13.33 -22.87 -13.53
CA PHE A 611 13.90 -21.56 -13.27
C PHE A 611 13.88 -21.27 -11.76
N THR A 612 15.04 -20.92 -11.21
CA THR A 612 15.20 -20.60 -9.79
C THR A 612 15.83 -19.22 -9.62
N TYR A 613 15.17 -18.37 -8.85
CA TYR A 613 15.52 -16.99 -8.56
C TYR A 613 15.68 -16.84 -7.04
N GLY A 614 16.84 -17.24 -6.52
CA GLY A 614 17.20 -17.17 -5.09
C GLY A 614 18.21 -16.07 -4.78
#